data_AF-A0A660W2T8-F1
#
_entry.id   AF-A0A660W2T8-F1
#
_cell.length_a   1.000
_cell.length_b   1.000
_cell.length_c   1.000
_cell.angle_alpha   90.00
_cell.angle_beta   90.00
_cell.angle_gamma   90.00
#
_symmetry.space_group_name_H-M   'P 1'
#
loop_
_entity.id
_entity.type
_entity.pdbx_description
1 polymer ?
#
loop_
_entity_poly.entity_id
_entity_poly.type
_entity_poly.pdbx_seq_one_letter_code
_entity_poly.pdbx_strand_id
1 'polypeptide(L)' 'RQDQNPIPPTVDVKVANYLGDLDDDGIVNVNDFDLFTQQWLRESSLLTADLNVDGCVDFVDFAMFSKNWLR' A
#
# COMPACT_ATOMS: atom_id res chain seq x y z
N ARG A 1 -35.73 -23.88 8.02
CA ARG A 1 -34.33 -24.36 7.86
C ARG A 1 -33.87 -23.88 6.50
N GLN A 2 -33.08 -22.80 6.50
CA GLN A 2 -32.23 -22.38 5.39
C GLN A 2 -30.91 -21.98 6.03
N ASP A 3 -29.85 -22.38 5.39
CA ASP A 3 -28.54 -22.64 5.98
C ASP A 3 -27.86 -21.34 6.38
N GLN A 4 -27.64 -21.16 7.69
CA GLN A 4 -26.62 -20.23 8.17
C GLN A 4 -25.27 -20.84 7.82
N ASN A 5 -24.77 -20.52 6.63
CA ASN A 5 -23.37 -20.78 6.31
C ASN A 5 -22.55 -20.00 7.34
N PRO A 6 -21.67 -20.64 8.13
CA PRO A 6 -20.89 -19.92 9.12
C PRO A 6 -20.08 -18.86 8.38
N ILE A 7 -20.26 -17.59 8.75
CA ILE A 7 -19.32 -16.55 8.36
C ILE A 7 -17.96 -17.06 8.87
N PRO A 8 -16.94 -17.23 8.01
CA PRO A 8 -15.61 -17.61 8.48
C PRO A 8 -15.25 -16.67 9.62
N PRO A 9 -14.58 -17.16 10.70
CA PRO A 9 -14.11 -16.28 11.75
C PRO A 9 -13.43 -15.12 11.05
N THR A 10 -13.91 -13.90 11.28
CA THR A 10 -13.27 -12.69 10.78
C THR A 10 -11.84 -12.83 11.23
N VAL A 11 -10.96 -13.20 10.30
CA VAL A 11 -9.56 -13.36 10.59
C VAL A 11 -9.21 -11.99 11.13
N ASP A 12 -8.79 -11.93 12.40
CA ASP A 12 -8.20 -10.74 12.99
C ASP A 12 -6.85 -10.53 12.28
N VAL A 13 -6.87 -10.40 10.94
CA VAL A 13 -5.77 -9.87 10.17
C VAL A 13 -5.70 -8.47 10.70
N LYS A 14 -4.66 -8.25 11.49
CA LYS A 14 -4.20 -6.92 11.76
C LYS A 14 -3.82 -6.35 10.40
N VAL A 15 -4.79 -5.80 9.67
CA VAL A 15 -4.56 -5.09 8.40
C VAL A 15 -3.89 -3.80 8.81
N ALA A 16 -2.61 -3.91 9.14
CA ALA A 16 -1.77 -2.76 9.27
C ALA A 16 -1.56 -2.29 7.84
N ASN A 17 -2.43 -1.39 7.38
CA ASN A 17 -2.21 -0.71 6.11
C ASN A 17 -1.04 0.26 6.34
N TYR A 18 0.15 -0.20 6.00
CA TYR A 18 1.36 0.61 6.07
C TYR A 18 1.40 1.53 4.87
N LEU A 19 1.73 2.79 5.09
CA LEU A 19 1.92 3.73 4.01
C LEU A 19 3.07 3.23 3.09
N GLY A 20 2.73 2.90 1.84
CA GLY A 20 3.65 2.27 0.89
C GLY A 20 3.38 0.78 0.64
N ASP A 21 2.40 0.16 1.30
CA ASP A 21 1.82 -1.14 0.92
C ASP A 21 0.90 -0.89 -0.27
N LEU A 22 1.43 -1.04 -1.48
CA LEU A 22 0.79 -0.68 -2.73
C LEU A 22 0.06 -1.86 -3.38
N ASP A 23 0.36 -3.09 -2.98
CA ASP A 23 -0.34 -4.30 -3.43
C ASP A 23 -1.34 -4.89 -2.40
N ASP A 24 -1.49 -4.23 -1.23
CA ASP A 24 -2.38 -4.60 -0.13
C ASP A 24 -2.08 -6.00 0.45
N ASP A 25 -0.81 -6.45 0.41
CA ASP A 25 -0.39 -7.75 0.97
C ASP A 25 -0.07 -7.69 2.48
N GLY A 26 -0.05 -6.49 3.06
CA GLY A 26 0.20 -6.24 4.47
C GLY A 26 1.67 -6.10 4.84
N ILE A 27 2.59 -6.02 3.88
CA ILE A 27 4.02 -5.79 4.10
C ILE A 27 4.67 -4.94 3.02
N VAL A 28 5.27 -3.80 3.39
CA VAL A 28 6.00 -2.95 2.41
C VAL A 28 7.31 -3.61 2.00
N ASN A 29 7.39 -4.13 0.77
CA ASN A 29 8.51 -4.89 0.26
C ASN A 29 8.84 -4.58 -1.21
N VAL A 30 9.61 -5.46 -1.85
CA VAL A 30 10.10 -5.28 -3.22
C VAL A 30 8.97 -5.24 -4.25
N ASN A 31 7.85 -5.90 -3.99
CA ASN A 31 6.66 -5.86 -4.86
C ASN A 31 6.07 -4.45 -4.89
N ASP A 32 5.92 -3.81 -3.72
CA ASP A 32 5.47 -2.43 -3.64
C ASP A 32 6.47 -1.48 -4.27
N PHE A 33 7.77 -1.74 -4.12
CA PHE A 33 8.79 -0.93 -4.75
C PHE A 33 8.72 -1.02 -6.29
N ASP A 34 8.39 -2.18 -6.85
CA ASP A 34 8.14 -2.30 -8.29
C ASP A 34 6.98 -1.39 -8.71
N LEU A 35 5.84 -1.45 -8.02
CA LEU A 35 4.69 -0.57 -8.26
C LEU A 35 5.01 0.92 -8.10
N PHE A 36 5.80 1.26 -7.08
CA PHE A 36 6.29 2.61 -6.83
C PHE A 36 7.12 3.12 -8.02
N THR A 37 8.08 2.32 -8.49
CA THR A 37 8.97 2.72 -9.59
C THR A 37 8.25 2.86 -10.93
N GLN A 38 7.13 2.16 -11.14
CA GLN A 38 6.28 2.36 -12.32
C GLN A 38 5.71 3.79 -12.40
N GLN A 39 5.59 4.48 -11.26
CA GLN A 39 5.06 5.83 -11.16
C GLN A 39 6.14 6.88 -10.85
N TRP A 40 7.41 6.49 -10.76
CA TRP A 40 8.52 7.38 -10.42
C TRP A 40 8.59 8.61 -11.34
N LEU A 41 8.69 9.80 -10.75
CA LEU A 41 8.73 11.10 -11.43
C LEU A 41 7.51 11.38 -12.33
N ARG A 42 6.37 10.74 -12.06
CA ARG A 42 5.10 11.12 -12.68
C ARG A 42 4.42 12.22 -11.87
N GLU A 43 3.68 13.06 -12.57
CA GLU A 43 2.84 14.11 -12.00
C GLU A 43 1.37 13.82 -12.33
N SER A 44 0.53 13.65 -11.32
CA SER A 44 -0.92 13.45 -11.43
C SER A 44 -1.55 13.37 -10.04
N SER A 45 -2.82 13.75 -9.91
CA SER A 45 -3.53 13.80 -8.62
C SER A 45 -4.04 12.43 -8.10
N LEU A 46 -3.78 11.33 -8.82
CA LEU A 46 -4.34 9.99 -8.52
C LEU A 46 -3.27 8.89 -8.59
N LEU A 47 -2.02 9.22 -8.29
CA LEU A 47 -0.92 8.27 -8.25
C LEU A 47 -0.93 7.55 -6.89
N THR A 48 -0.94 6.21 -6.91
CA THR A 48 -0.91 5.43 -5.66
C THR A 48 0.45 5.53 -4.95
N ALA A 49 1.51 5.85 -5.70
CA ALA A 49 2.85 6.07 -5.17
C ALA A 49 3.10 7.51 -4.69
N ASP A 50 2.15 8.44 -4.90
CA ASP A 50 2.19 9.81 -4.35
C ASP A 50 1.65 9.77 -2.92
N LEU A 51 2.56 9.49 -1.99
CA LEU A 51 2.27 9.18 -0.60
C LEU A 51 2.05 10.45 0.23
N ASN A 52 2.60 11.59 -0.21
CA ASN A 52 2.42 12.89 0.45
C ASN A 52 1.25 13.70 -0.16
N VAL A 53 0.70 13.26 -1.30
CA VAL A 53 -0.43 13.85 -2.03
C VAL A 53 -0.12 15.26 -2.54
N ASP A 54 1.12 15.52 -2.95
CA ASP A 54 1.54 16.80 -3.54
C ASP A 54 1.39 16.84 -5.07
N GLY A 55 0.97 15.72 -5.67
CA GLY A 55 0.74 15.57 -7.09
C GLY A 55 1.95 15.08 -7.87
N CYS A 56 3.08 14.78 -7.21
CA CYS A 56 4.32 14.31 -7.83
C CYS A 56 4.85 13.09 -7.07
N VAL A 57 5.29 12.04 -7.77
CA VAL A 57 6.01 10.92 -7.12
C VAL A 57 7.50 11.22 -7.15
N ASP A 58 8.06 11.59 -5.99
CA ASP A 58 9.45 12.00 -5.88
C ASP A 58 10.17 11.43 -4.64
N PHE A 59 11.32 12.03 -4.29
CA PHE A 59 12.13 11.57 -3.18
C PHE A 59 11.47 11.74 -1.81
N VAL A 60 10.48 12.62 -1.67
CA VAL A 60 9.67 12.75 -0.45
C VAL A 60 8.83 11.50 -0.25
N ASP A 61 8.19 11.00 -1.30
CA ASP A 61 7.42 9.75 -1.24
C ASP A 61 8.33 8.55 -0.99
N PHE A 62 9.48 8.50 -1.65
CA PHE A 62 10.47 7.44 -1.39
C PHE A 62 10.94 7.43 0.07
N ALA A 63 11.14 8.61 0.66
CA ALA A 63 11.49 8.73 2.08
C ALA A 63 10.34 8.26 3.00
N MET A 64 9.07 8.44 2.61
CA MET A 64 7.92 7.92 3.34
C MET A 64 7.78 6.40 3.20
N PHE A 65 7.92 5.89 1.98
CA PHE A 65 7.94 4.45 1.66
C PHE A 65 9.01 3.72 2.49
N SER A 66 10.25 4.22 2.49
CA SER A 66 11.39 3.60 3.19
C SER A 66 11.21 3.51 4.71
N LYS A 67 10.40 4.38 5.34
CA LYS A 67 10.11 4.31 6.78
C LYS A 67 9.30 3.07 7.16
N ASN A 68 8.58 2.49 6.20
CA ASN A 68 7.75 1.31 6.38
C ASN A 68 8.36 0.04 5.79
N TRP A 69 9.57 0.09 5.22
CA TRP A 69 10.21 -1.08 4.62
C TRP A 69 10.27 -2.29 5.56
N LEU A 70 9.77 -3.43 5.08
CA LEU A 70 9.64 -4.71 5.78
C LEU A 70 8.85 -4.62 7.10
N ARG A 71 7.88 -3.70 7.18
CA ARG A 71 6.90 -3.64 8.26
C ARG A 71 5.61 -4.30 7.86
#